data_AF-A0A4P6MII8-F1
#
_entry.id   AF-A0A4P6MII8-F1
#
_cell.length_a   1.000
_cell.length_b   1.000
_cell.length_c   1.000
_cell.angle_alpha   90.00
_cell.angle_beta   90.00
_cell.angle_gamma   90.00
#
_symmetry.space_group_name_H-M   'P 1'
#
loop_
_entity.id
_entity.type
_entity.pdbx_description
1 polymer ?
#
loop_
_entity_poly.entity_id
_entity_poly.type
_entity_poly.pdbx_seq_one_letter_code
_entity_poly.pdbx_strand_id
1 'polypeptide(L)' 'MGERKHGQAPDFTDAALTMLGVNLLWIFFTIWVIYGFIPVLLLSLFIFHLVERVAERRGLAPAMSWVRRRKD' A
#
# COMPACT_ATOMS: atom_id res chain seq x y z
N MET A 1 -30.72 24.42 -23.38
CA MET A 1 -30.19 24.36 -22.00
C MET A 1 -29.08 23.32 -22.01
N GLY A 2 -27.81 23.74 -22.01
CA GLY A 2 -26.68 22.84 -22.18
C GLY A 2 -26.31 22.16 -20.86
N GLU A 3 -26.38 20.83 -20.83
CA GLU A 3 -25.93 20.02 -19.71
C GLU A 3 -24.42 20.22 -19.49
N ARG A 4 -24.05 20.86 -18.37
CA ARG A 4 -22.65 20.93 -17.96
C ARG A 4 -22.29 19.58 -17.34
N LYS A 5 -21.64 18.72 -18.12
CA LYS A 5 -20.96 17.54 -17.59
C LYS A 5 -19.95 18.04 -16.57
N HIS A 6 -20.25 17.85 -15.29
CA HIS A 6 -19.29 18.14 -14.23
C HIS A 6 -18.10 17.23 -14.51
N GLY A 7 -16.98 17.84 -14.94
CA GLY A 7 -15.74 17.12 -15.18
C GLY A 7 -15.39 16.36 -13.92
N GLN A 8 -15.20 15.05 -14.07
CA GLN A 8 -14.75 14.16 -13.00
C GLN A 8 -13.59 14.83 -12.26
N ALA A 9 -13.70 14.96 -10.94
CA ALA A 9 -12.60 15.50 -10.14
C ALA A 9 -11.35 14.66 -10.44
N PRO A 10 -10.18 15.29 -10.70
CA PRO A 10 -8.98 14.53 -11.01
C PRO A 10 -8.64 13.56 -9.88
N ASP A 11 -8.45 12.29 -10.20
CA ASP A 11 -8.08 11.26 -9.23
C ASP A 11 -6.62 11.45 -8.80
N PHE A 12 -6.42 12.24 -7.74
CA PHE A 12 -5.08 12.49 -7.17
C PHE A 12 -4.52 11.32 -6.36
N THR A 13 -5.29 10.24 -6.21
CA THR A 13 -4.89 9.04 -5.48
C THR A 13 -3.61 8.44 -6.05
N ASP A 14 -3.45 8.44 -7.38
CA ASP A 14 -2.29 7.85 -8.04
C ASP A 14 -1.01 8.67 -7.78
N ALA A 15 -1.12 10.00 -7.89
CA ALA A 15 -0.03 10.92 -7.54
C ALA A 15 0.35 10.82 -6.05
N ALA A 16 -0.65 10.73 -5.17
CA ALA A 16 -0.43 10.56 -3.73
C ALA A 16 0.24 9.21 -3.42
N LEU A 17 -0.17 8.13 -4.09
CA LEU A 17 0.42 6.80 -3.92
C LEU A 17 1.86 6.76 -4.43
N THR A 18 2.13 7.41 -5.54
CA THR A 18 3.48 7.52 -6.12
C THR A 18 4.40 8.31 -5.19
N MET A 19 3.97 9.48 -4.70
CA MET A 19 4.74 10.29 -3.77
C MET A 19 5.00 9.56 -2.44
N LEU A 20 4.01 8.84 -1.93
CA LEU A 20 4.14 7.97 -0.76
C LEU A 20 5.18 6.88 -1.00
N GLY A 21 5.09 6.16 -2.12
CA GLY A 21 6.02 5.10 -2.50
C GLY A 21 7.47 5.56 -2.64
N VAL A 22 7.69 6.71 -3.29
CA VAL A 22 9.03 7.30 -3.43
C VAL A 22 9.61 7.71 -2.07
N ASN A 23 8.80 8.31 -1.19
CA ASN A 23 9.25 8.73 0.14
C ASN A 23 9.64 7.51 0.99
N LEU A 24 8.82 6.46 0.96
CA LEU A 24 9.08 5.19 1.61
C LEU A 24 10.35 4.51 1.11
N LEU A 25 10.57 4.48 -0.20
CA LEU A 25 11.79 3.94 -0.80
C LEU A 25 13.03 4.68 -0.26
N TRP A 26 12.98 6.01 -0.21
CA TRP A 26 14.07 6.81 0.33
C TRP A 26 14.31 6.55 1.81
N ILE A 27 13.26 6.49 2.63
CA ILE A 27 13.38 6.15 4.06
C ILE A 27 14.01 4.77 4.23
N PHE A 28 13.60 3.77 3.44
CA PHE A 28 14.16 2.42 3.49
C PHE A 28 15.64 2.45 3.13
N PHE A 29 16.01 3.20 2.10
CA PHE A 29 17.39 3.36 1.67
C PHE A 29 18.26 4.06 2.72
N THR A 30 17.77 5.14 3.34
CA THR A 30 18.47 5.84 4.42
C THR A 30 18.67 4.92 5.63
N ILE A 31 17.63 4.21 6.06
CA ILE A 31 17.72 3.24 7.16
C ILE A 31 18.70 2.12 6.83
N TRP A 32 18.66 1.63 5.58
CA TRP A 32 19.57 0.61 5.09
C TRP A 32 21.03 1.03 5.17
N VAL A 33 21.35 2.26 4.75
CA VAL A 33 22.73 2.77 4.76
C VAL A 33 23.25 2.96 6.19
N ILE A 34 22.39 3.33 7.14
CA ILE A 34 22.80 3.60 8.54
C ILE A 34 22.90 2.32 9.37
N TYR A 35 21.96 1.39 9.20
CA TYR A 35 21.79 0.23 10.10
C TYR A 35 21.94 -1.14 9.42
N GLY A 36 22.12 -1.17 8.10
CA GLY A 36 22.16 -2.41 7.31
C GLY A 36 20.77 -2.95 6.94
N PHE A 37 20.72 -4.22 6.50
CA PHE A 37 19.53 -4.80 5.83
C PHE A 37 18.41 -5.26 6.76
N ILE A 38 18.73 -5.58 8.02
CA ILE A 38 17.77 -6.11 9.00
C ILE A 38 16.57 -5.16 9.24
N PRO A 39 16.76 -3.86 9.52
CA PRO A 39 15.62 -2.97 9.76
C PRO A 39 14.74 -2.73 8.51
N VAL A 40 15.29 -2.87 7.30
CA VAL A 40 14.51 -2.78 6.05
C VAL A 40 13.50 -3.91 5.97
N LEU A 41 13.91 -5.14 6.32
CA LEU A 41 13.02 -6.31 6.34
C LEU A 41 11.89 -6.14 7.36
N LEU A 42 12.21 -5.61 8.54
CA LEU A 42 11.20 -5.31 9.57
C LEU A 42 10.19 -4.26 9.09
N LEU A 43 10.65 -3.20 8.42
CA LEU A 43 9.74 -2.19 7.86
C LEU A 43 8.87 -2.74 6.73
N SER A 44 9.43 -3.58 5.87
CA SER A 44 8.66 -4.27 4.82
C SER A 44 7.52 -5.09 5.42
N LEU A 45 7.81 -5.90 6.44
CA LEU A 45 6.80 -6.66 7.17
C LEU A 45 5.78 -5.75 7.86
N PHE A 46 6.23 -4.65 8.45
CA PHE A 46 5.34 -3.70 9.12
C PHE A 46 4.34 -3.07 8.14
N ILE A 47 4.79 -2.65 6.95
CA ILE A 47 3.90 -2.10 5.93
C ILE A 47 2.97 -3.17 5.37
N PHE A 48 3.49 -4.37 5.08
CA PHE A 48 2.68 -5.50 4.66
C PHE A 48 1.54 -5.76 5.66
N HIS A 49 1.86 -5.71 6.95
CA HIS A 49 0.88 -5.88 8.01
C HIS A 49 -0.11 -4.71 8.14
N LEU A 50 0.33 -3.46 7.87
CA LEU A 50 -0.59 -2.32 7.78
C LEU A 50 -1.58 -2.45 6.62
N VAL A 51 -1.13 -2.96 5.48
CA VAL A 51 -1.99 -3.23 4.32
C VAL A 51 -2.99 -4.32 4.66
N GLU A 52 -2.56 -5.42 5.27
CA GLU A 52 -3.46 -6.47 5.79
C GLU A 52 -4.48 -5.90 6.77
N ARG A 53 -4.04 -5.07 7.72
CA ARG A 53 -4.94 -4.41 8.68
C ARG A 53 -5.98 -3.51 7.99
N VAL A 54 -5.59 -2.80 6.93
CA VAL A 54 -6.54 -1.99 6.14
C VAL A 54 -7.49 -2.90 5.36
N ALA A 55 -7.02 -4.02 4.82
CA ALA A 55 -7.84 -5.01 4.13
C ALA A 55 -8.88 -5.62 5.09
N GLU A 56 -8.47 -6.03 6.29
CA GLU A 56 -9.36 -6.53 7.34
C GLU A 56 -10.42 -5.50 7.73
N ARG A 57 -10.03 -4.23 7.94
CA ARG A 57 -10.98 -3.13 8.22
C ARG A 57 -11.97 -2.90 7.08
N ARG A 58 -11.58 -3.20 5.85
CA ARG A 58 -12.43 -3.10 4.66
C ARG A 58 -13.26 -4.37 4.42
N GLY A 59 -13.16 -5.38 5.29
CA GLY A 59 -13.86 -6.66 5.13
C GLY A 59 -13.33 -7.49 3.95
N LEU A 60 -12.17 -7.13 3.40
CA LEU A 60 -11.49 -7.94 2.41
C LEU A 60 -10.86 -9.11 3.16
N ALA A 61 -11.21 -10.33 2.76
CA ALA A 61 -10.60 -11.52 3.34
C ALA A 61 -9.07 -11.40 3.23
N PRO A 62 -8.31 -11.76 4.28
CA PRO A 62 -6.86 -11.63 4.28
C PRO A 62 -6.30 -12.27 3.01
N ALA A 63 -5.25 -11.71 2.42
CA ALA A 63 -4.69 -12.19 1.15
C ALA A 63 -4.31 -13.70 1.20
N MET A 64 -4.18 -14.28 2.38
CA MET A 64 -3.96 -15.70 2.61
C MET A 64 -5.24 -16.57 2.56
N SER A 65 -6.44 -16.01 2.45
CA SER A 65 -7.71 -16.78 2.40
C SER A 65 -7.83 -17.60 1.11
N TRP A 66 -7.18 -17.18 0.03
CA TRP A 66 -7.11 -17.93 -1.23
C TRP A 66 -6.29 -19.22 -1.11
N VAL A 67 -5.37 -19.29 -0.14
CA VAL A 67 -4.59 -20.51 0.16
C VAL A 67 -5.48 -21.57 0.80
N ARG A 68 -6.55 -21.17 1.51
CA ARG A 68 -7.46 -22.12 2.18
C ARG A 68 -8.47 -22.78 1.23
N ARG A 69 -8.62 -22.30 0.00
CA ARG A 69 -9.71 -22.69 -0.93
C ARG A 69 -9.27 -23.60 -2.11
N ARG A 70 -8.07 -24.18 -2.05
CA ARG A 70 -7.52 -25.09 -3.08
C ARG A 70 -7.41 -26.54 -2.59
N LYS A 71 -8.08 -26.90 -1.49
CA LYS A 71 -7.98 -28.25 -0.89
C LYS A 71 -9.32 -29.00 -0.89
N ASP A 72 -10.25 -28.52 -1.70
CA ASP A 72 -11.61 -28.97 -1.90
C ASP A 72 -11.82 -29.14 -3.41
#